data_AF-A0A0F4LF03-F1
#
_entry.id   AF-A0A0F4LF03-F1
#
_cell.length_a   1.000
_cell.length_b   1.000
_cell.length_c   1.000
_cell.angle_alpha   90.00
_cell.angle_beta   90.00
_cell.angle_gamma   90.00
#
_symmetry.space_group_name_H-M   'P 1'
#
loop_
_entity.id
_entity.type
_entity.pdbx_description
1 polymer ?
#
loop_
_entity_poly.entity_id
_entity_poly.type
_entity_poly.pdbx_seq_one_letter_code
_entity_poly.pdbx_strand_id
1 'polypeptide(L)'
;MKKKILNLISKKSKVKGFTLIEMVVVVAIIMMLLVIIAPNLAKQKNNANRKTDDAFKSTLQTQVTLYEDDKDRNGKTISFQNMFEDGYLTKKQLTKSKDYAVKDGIVEKNAK
;
A
#
# COMPACT_ATOMS: atom_id res chain seq x y z
N MET A 1 -9.33 -67.48 21.93
CA MET A 1 -9.02 -66.47 20.88
C MET A 1 -8.94 -65.03 21.41
N LYS A 2 -9.80 -64.61 22.36
CA LYS A 2 -9.83 -63.23 22.91
C LYS A 2 -8.53 -62.75 23.56
N LYS A 3 -7.75 -63.64 24.21
CA LYS A 3 -6.46 -63.29 24.86
C LYS A 3 -5.38 -62.79 23.89
N LYS A 4 -5.39 -63.26 22.63
CA LYS A 4 -4.41 -62.85 21.61
C LYS A 4 -4.68 -61.43 21.10
N ILE A 5 -5.97 -61.05 21.03
CA ILE A 5 -6.42 -59.69 20.64
C ILE A 5 -6.09 -58.69 21.76
N LEU A 6 -6.25 -59.06 23.04
CA LEU A 6 -5.88 -58.20 24.17
C LEU A 6 -4.39 -57.85 24.18
N ASN A 7 -3.51 -58.80 23.83
CA ASN A 7 -2.06 -58.57 23.75
C ASN A 7 -1.64 -57.65 22.59
N LEU A 8 -2.47 -57.49 21.55
CA LEU A 8 -2.20 -56.55 20.46
C LEU A 8 -2.56 -55.10 20.83
N ILE A 9 -3.59 -54.91 21.66
CA ILE A 9 -4.04 -53.59 22.13
C ILE A 9 -3.16 -53.08 23.29
N SER A 10 -2.57 -53.98 24.08
CA SER A 10 -1.70 -53.64 25.23
C SER A 10 -0.33 -53.08 24.84
N LYS A 11 0.04 -53.06 23.56
CA LYS A 11 1.31 -52.48 23.09
C LYS A 11 1.13 -50.97 22.87
N LYS A 12 1.03 -50.19 23.95
CA LYS A 12 1.15 -48.72 23.88
C LYS A 12 2.57 -48.37 23.42
N SER A 13 2.76 -48.16 22.11
CA SER A 13 3.93 -47.46 21.61
C SER A 13 3.85 -46.01 22.10
N LYS A 14 4.85 -45.55 22.85
CA LYS A 14 4.99 -44.12 23.15
C LYS A 14 5.25 -43.42 21.83
N VAL A 15 4.23 -42.79 21.26
CA VAL A 15 4.40 -41.89 20.12
C VAL A 15 5.22 -40.71 20.63
N LYS A 16 6.40 -40.46 20.05
CA LYS A 16 7.19 -39.27 20.38
C LYS A 16 6.38 -38.05 19.91
N GLY A 17 5.87 -37.28 20.85
CA GLY A 17 5.16 -36.04 20.57
C GLY A 17 6.13 -34.90 20.27
N PHE A 18 5.64 -33.89 19.55
CA PHE A 18 6.37 -32.66 19.26
C PHE A 18 6.82 -32.01 20.58
N THR A 19 8.08 -31.59 20.65
CA THR A 19 8.62 -30.99 21.88
C THR A 19 8.52 -29.46 21.83
N LEU A 20 8.47 -28.81 22.99
CA LEU A 20 8.47 -27.33 23.03
C LEU A 20 9.75 -26.75 22.42
N ILE A 21 10.90 -27.41 22.63
CA ILE A 21 12.18 -26.95 22.06
C ILE A 21 12.13 -26.91 20.53
N GLU A 22 11.42 -27.85 19.92
CA GLU A 22 11.24 -27.94 18.47
C GLU A 22 10.38 -26.77 17.94
N MET A 23 9.36 -26.33 18.70
CA MET A 23 8.59 -25.13 18.34
C MET A 23 9.39 -23.85 18.51
N VAL A 24 10.25 -23.79 19.54
CA VAL A 24 11.11 -22.62 19.79
C VAL A 24 12.10 -22.42 18.64
N VAL A 25 12.75 -23.48 18.16
CA VAL A 25 13.67 -23.40 17.02
C VAL A 25 12.94 -22.96 15.76
N VAL A 26 11.73 -23.46 15.51
CA VAL A 26 10.92 -23.05 14.34
C VAL A 26 10.55 -21.56 14.41
N VAL A 27 10.09 -21.07 15.57
CA VAL A 27 9.76 -19.65 15.76
C VAL A 27 11.00 -18.77 15.61
N ALA A 28 12.17 -19.22 16.10
CA ALA A 28 13.42 -18.50 15.94
C ALA A 28 13.81 -18.33 14.45
N ILE A 29 13.64 -19.38 13.65
CA ILE A 29 13.89 -19.33 12.19
C ILE A 29 12.90 -18.37 11.51
N ILE A 30 11.60 -18.43 11.85
CA ILE A 30 10.59 -17.52 11.28
C ILE A 30 10.93 -16.07 11.61
N MET A 31 11.33 -15.77 12.85
CA MET A 31 11.74 -14.43 13.27
C MET A 31 12.95 -13.92 12.47
N MET A 32 13.96 -14.76 12.26
CA MET A 32 15.12 -14.42 11.43
C MET A 32 14.71 -14.07 9.98
N LEU A 33 13.82 -14.86 9.38
CA LEU A 33 13.30 -14.58 8.04
C LEU A 33 12.50 -13.27 8.01
N LEU A 34 11.68 -13.00 9.02
CA LEU A 34 10.90 -11.76 9.11
C LEU A 34 11.80 -10.51 9.17
N VAL A 35 12.92 -10.57 9.88
CA VAL A 35 13.89 -9.45 9.94
C VAL A 35 14.46 -9.14 8.54
N ILE A 36 14.69 -10.16 7.71
CA ILE A 36 15.18 -9.98 6.34
C ILE A 36 14.06 -9.44 5.41
N ILE A 37 12.83 -9.94 5.58
CA ILE A 37 11.69 -9.61 4.71
C ILE A 37 11.11 -8.22 5.01
N ALA A 38 11.00 -7.84 6.30
CA ALA A 38 10.39 -6.59 6.74
C ALA A 38 10.96 -5.31 6.07
N PRO A 39 12.29 -5.09 5.98
CA PRO A 39 12.83 -3.88 5.33
C PRO A 39 12.51 -3.85 3.84
N ASN A 40 12.49 -5.00 3.17
CA ASN A 40 12.14 -5.09 1.76
C ASN A 40 10.66 -4.79 1.52
N LEU A 41 9.75 -5.27 2.37
CA LEU A 41 8.33 -4.91 2.33
C LEU A 41 8.10 -3.42 2.56
N ALA A 42 8.79 -2.83 3.55
CA ALA A 42 8.70 -1.39 3.81
C ALA A 42 9.15 -0.56 2.61
N LYS A 43 10.27 -0.93 1.96
CA LYS A 43 10.75 -0.28 0.74
C LYS A 43 9.75 -0.40 -0.42
N GLN A 44 9.16 -1.59 -0.63
CA GLN A 44 8.15 -1.78 -1.67
C GLN A 44 6.90 -0.94 -1.43
N LYS A 45 6.41 -0.87 -0.19
CA LYS A 45 5.29 -0.01 0.20
C LYS A 45 5.60 1.46 -0.10
N ASN A 46 6.78 1.93 0.27
CA ASN A 46 7.20 3.32 0.00
C ASN A 46 7.30 3.60 -1.50
N ASN A 47 7.84 2.67 -2.29
CA ASN A 47 7.89 2.81 -3.75
C ASN A 47 6.50 2.83 -4.40
N ALA A 48 5.57 2.00 -3.92
CA ALA A 48 4.18 2.00 -4.38
C ALA A 48 3.48 3.33 -4.08
N ASN A 49 3.69 3.88 -2.88
CA ASN A 49 3.18 5.20 -2.52
C ASN A 49 3.74 6.31 -3.42
N ARG A 50 5.05 6.31 -3.69
CA ARG A 50 5.66 7.27 -4.63
C ARG A 50 5.07 7.19 -6.02
N LYS A 51 4.94 5.98 -6.58
CA LYS A 51 4.29 5.78 -7.89
C LYS A 51 2.84 6.26 -7.91
N THR A 52 2.11 6.07 -6.80
CA THR A 52 0.73 6.55 -6.66
C THR A 52 0.68 8.07 -6.64
N ASP A 53 1.60 8.73 -5.94
CA ASP A 53 1.72 10.19 -5.91
C ASP A 53 2.12 10.76 -7.27
N ASP A 54 3.03 10.09 -7.99
CA ASP A 54 3.47 10.50 -9.33
C ASP A 54 2.32 10.37 -10.35
N ALA A 55 1.56 9.26 -10.31
CA ALA A 55 0.37 9.07 -11.13
C ALA A 55 -0.72 10.10 -10.80
N PHE A 56 -0.88 10.44 -9.52
CA PHE A 56 -1.81 11.48 -9.10
C PHE A 56 -1.39 12.86 -9.60
N LYS A 57 -0.09 13.21 -9.50
CA LYS A 57 0.47 14.43 -10.10
C LYS A 57 0.20 14.48 -11.61
N SER A 58 0.44 13.39 -12.34
CA SER A 58 0.15 13.33 -13.77
C SER A 58 -1.33 13.53 -14.07
N THR A 59 -2.22 12.98 -13.25
CA THR A 59 -3.66 13.19 -13.39
C THR A 59 -4.02 14.65 -13.20
N LEU A 60 -3.48 15.31 -12.16
CA LEU A 60 -3.67 16.74 -11.94
C LEU A 60 -3.11 17.56 -13.09
N GLN A 61 -1.95 17.19 -13.64
CA GLN A 61 -1.35 17.86 -14.80
C GLN A 61 -2.28 17.80 -16.01
N THR A 62 -2.86 16.62 -16.29
CA THR A 62 -3.87 16.49 -17.36
C THR A 62 -5.06 17.41 -17.12
N GLN A 63 -5.55 17.51 -15.87
CA GLN A 63 -6.66 18.42 -15.57
C GLN A 63 -6.28 19.89 -15.74
N VAL A 64 -5.05 20.26 -15.38
CA VAL A 64 -4.53 21.62 -15.60
C VAL A 64 -4.49 21.93 -17.09
N THR A 65 -3.90 21.06 -17.90
CA THR A 65 -3.83 21.25 -19.36
C THR A 65 -5.22 21.33 -20.00
N LEU A 66 -6.16 20.47 -19.59
CA LEU A 66 -7.55 20.54 -20.06
C LEU A 66 -8.24 21.85 -19.69
N TYR A 67 -7.96 22.37 -18.49
CA TYR A 67 -8.51 23.65 -18.04
C TYR A 67 -7.84 24.82 -18.77
N GLU A 68 -6.54 24.77 -19.03
CA GLU A 68 -5.80 25.78 -19.79
C GLU A 68 -6.31 25.94 -21.23
N ASP A 69 -6.57 24.81 -21.88
CA ASP A 69 -7.07 24.75 -23.26
C ASP A 69 -8.54 25.18 -23.38
N ASP A 70 -9.28 25.23 -22.27
CA ASP A 70 -10.66 25.69 -22.25
C ASP A 70 -10.75 27.22 -22.43
N LYS A 71 -11.58 27.64 -23.39
CA LYS A 71 -11.85 29.03 -23.74
C LYS A 71 -12.92 29.67 -22.86
N ASP A 72 -13.72 28.86 -22.15
CA ASP A 72 -14.83 29.32 -21.32
C ASP A 72 -14.44 29.56 -19.84
N ARG A 73 -13.14 29.69 -19.55
CA ARG A 73 -12.60 29.98 -18.21
C ARG A 73 -13.07 31.29 -17.58
N ASN A 74 -13.85 32.11 -18.28
CA ASN A 74 -14.35 33.41 -17.79
C ASN A 74 -13.24 34.33 -17.24
N GLY A 75 -12.01 34.21 -17.76
CA GLY A 75 -10.84 34.95 -17.27
C GLY A 75 -10.29 34.50 -15.91
N LYS A 76 -10.77 33.40 -15.33
CA LYS A 76 -10.28 32.85 -14.06
C LYS A 76 -8.84 32.33 -14.22
N THR A 77 -8.04 32.58 -13.19
CA THR A 77 -6.68 32.03 -13.08
C THR A 77 -6.72 30.51 -12.91
N ILE A 78 -5.63 29.84 -13.28
CA ILE A 78 -5.50 28.39 -13.14
C ILE A 78 -5.18 28.10 -11.67
N SER A 79 -6.17 27.62 -10.93
CA SER A 79 -6.04 27.20 -9.55
C SER A 79 -6.89 25.96 -9.31
N PHE A 80 -6.47 25.09 -8.40
CA PHE A 80 -7.25 23.88 -8.10
C PHE A 80 -8.65 24.20 -7.58
N GLN A 81 -8.86 25.35 -6.94
CA GLN A 81 -10.17 25.78 -6.48
C GLN A 81 -11.09 26.11 -7.67
N ASN A 82 -10.62 26.92 -8.63
CA ASN A 82 -11.38 27.24 -9.83
C ASN A 82 -11.67 25.99 -10.66
N MET A 83 -10.68 25.11 -10.82
CA MET A 83 -10.85 23.83 -11.50
C MET A 83 -11.87 22.90 -10.81
N PHE A 84 -12.03 22.98 -9.48
CA PHE A 84 -13.07 22.25 -8.77
C PHE A 84 -14.46 22.85 -9.01
N GLU A 85 -14.58 24.18 -8.92
CA GLU A 85 -15.83 24.90 -9.15
C GLU A 85 -16.36 24.70 -10.57
N ASP A 86 -15.45 24.67 -11.54
CA ASP A 86 -15.76 24.48 -12.95
C ASP A 86 -15.83 22.97 -13.35
N GLY A 87 -15.70 22.05 -12.38
CA GLY A 87 -16.00 20.63 -12.54
C GLY A 87 -14.87 19.72 -13.04
N TYR A 88 -13.66 20.25 -13.24
CA TYR A 88 -12.47 19.49 -13.67
C TYR A 88 -11.87 18.62 -12.55
N LEU A 89 -12.10 19.00 -11.29
CA LEU A 89 -11.66 18.22 -10.14
C LEU A 89 -12.84 17.73 -9.32
N THR A 90 -12.74 16.50 -8.83
CA THR A 90 -13.62 16.01 -7.78
C THR A 90 -13.21 16.57 -6.41
N LYS A 91 -14.14 16.58 -5.44
CA LYS A 91 -13.85 16.99 -4.06
C LYS A 91 -12.68 16.21 -3.43
N LYS A 92 -12.56 14.92 -3.77
CA LYS A 92 -11.45 14.06 -3.32
C LYS A 92 -10.11 14.51 -3.90
N GLN A 93 -10.07 14.84 -5.19
CA GLN A 93 -8.87 15.34 -5.86
C GLN A 93 -8.47 16.72 -5.32
N LEU A 94 -9.41 17.64 -5.13
CA LEU A 94 -9.16 18.96 -4.52
C LEU A 94 -8.56 18.82 -3.11
N THR A 95 -9.09 17.89 -2.30
CA THR A 95 -8.59 17.70 -0.94
C THR A 95 -7.15 17.15 -0.94
N LYS A 96 -6.86 16.23 -1.87
CA LYS A 96 -5.53 15.61 -2.00
C LYS A 96 -4.52 16.53 -2.71
N SER A 97 -4.98 17.51 -3.50
CA SER A 97 -4.10 18.45 -4.20
C SER A 97 -3.52 19.55 -3.32
N LYS A 98 -3.85 19.60 -2.02
CA LYS A 98 -3.30 20.59 -1.06
C LYS A 98 -1.77 20.57 -0.96
N ASP A 99 -1.17 19.41 -1.19
CA ASP A 99 0.29 19.26 -1.22
C ASP A 99 0.90 19.67 -2.57
N TYR A 100 0.11 20.21 -3.48
CA TYR A 100 0.53 20.60 -4.82
C TYR A 100 0.12 22.05 -5.10
N ALA A 101 0.81 22.67 -6.05
CA ALA A 101 0.48 23.97 -6.61
C ALA A 101 0.62 23.92 -8.13
N VAL A 102 -0.05 24.83 -8.82
CA VAL A 102 0.15 25.05 -10.25
C VAL A 102 1.01 26.29 -10.42
N LYS A 103 2.14 26.17 -11.11
CA LYS A 103 3.00 27.29 -11.51
C LYS A 103 3.23 27.19 -13.02
N ASP A 104 2.89 28.26 -13.74
CA ASP A 104 3.07 28.35 -15.19
C ASP A 104 2.51 27.11 -15.95
N GLY A 105 1.35 26.63 -15.52
CA GLY A 105 0.69 25.46 -16.11
C GLY A 105 1.24 24.10 -15.69
N ILE A 106 2.25 24.07 -14.81
CA ILE A 106 2.86 22.84 -14.33
C ILE A 106 2.47 22.57 -12.89
N VAL A 107 2.06 21.32 -12.62
CA VAL A 107 1.78 20.85 -11.27
C VAL A 107 3.09 20.54 -10.54
N GLU A 108 3.37 21.30 -9.49
CA GLU A 108 4.50 21.11 -8.60
C GLU A 108 4.04 20.62 -7.23
N LYS A 109 4.86 19.81 -6.56
CA LYS A 109 4.61 19.45 -5.17
C LYS A 109 5.10 20.61 -4.31
N ASN A 110 4.28 21.08 -3.37
CA ASN A 110 4.68 22.09 -2.41
C ASN A 110 5.87 21.54 -1.62
N ALA A 111 6.99 22.26 -1.66
CA ALA A 111 8.08 21.99 -0.75
C ALA A 111 7.55 22.27 0.67
N LYS A 112 7.68 21.28 1.55
CA LYS A 112 7.50 21.53 2.99
C LYS A 112 8.63 22.41 3.51
#